data_AF-A0A5A8F2A9-F1
#
_entry.id   AF-A0A5A8F2A9-F1
#
_cell.length_a   1.000
_cell.length_b   1.000
_cell.length_c   1.000
_cell.angle_alpha   90.00
_cell.angle_beta   90.00
_cell.angle_gamma   90.00
#
_symmetry.space_group_name_H-M   'P 1'
#
loop_
_entity.id
_entity.type
_entity.pdbx_description
1 polymer ?
#
loop_
_entity_poly.entity_id
_entity_poly.type
_entity_poly.pdbx_seq_one_letter_code
_entity_poly.pdbx_strand_id
1 'polypeptide(L)'
;MRLASHKAIGVSTALVLGYDVYGVIGVTVGSILPDVIDMFISGGGDFFFQKVHRKLSHWWVLYAVLIYVAYKVYLFSVYINQVIFYISIGALLHIICDSLTKSGVPLFNPFKQDFRIGLFKTGSPVEYLLVTVVTTLLMYMRYKS
;
A
#
# COMPACT_ATOMS: atom_id res chain seq x y z
N MET A 1 2.08 3.29 -8.45
CA MET A 1 2.61 4.67 -8.44
C MET A 1 4.11 4.54 -8.25
N ARG A 2 4.86 5.63 -8.13
CA ARG A 2 6.27 5.49 -7.72
C ARG A 2 6.36 5.09 -6.25
N LEU A 3 7.43 4.36 -5.91
CA LEU A 3 7.71 3.94 -4.54
C LEU A 3 7.72 5.12 -3.55
N ALA A 4 8.30 6.26 -3.97
CA ALA A 4 8.33 7.48 -3.16
C ALA A 4 6.92 8.03 -2.89
N SER A 5 6.02 7.96 -3.86
CA SER A 5 4.62 8.37 -3.73
C SER A 5 3.88 7.51 -2.71
N HIS A 6 4.09 6.19 -2.74
CA HIS A 6 3.49 5.27 -1.75
C HIS A 6 4.03 5.50 -0.34
N LYS A 7 5.34 5.76 -0.18
CA LYS A 7 5.94 6.12 1.11
C LYS A 7 5.36 7.42 1.64
N ALA A 8 5.28 8.46 0.81
CA ALA A 8 4.76 9.77 1.22
C ALA A 8 3.32 9.67 1.72
N ILE A 9 2.44 9.00 0.96
CA ILE A 9 1.05 8.78 1.37
C ILE A 9 1.00 7.91 2.65
N GLY A 10 1.72 6.79 2.69
CA GLY A 10 1.73 5.90 3.86
C GLY A 10 2.16 6.59 5.16
N VAL A 11 3.29 7.31 5.14
CA VAL A 11 3.77 8.10 6.29
C VAL A 11 2.73 9.13 6.69
N SER A 12 2.21 9.89 5.72
CA SER A 12 1.24 10.96 6.02
C SER A 12 -0.04 10.44 6.65
N THR A 13 -0.55 9.30 6.18
CA THR A 13 -1.73 8.64 6.73
C THR A 13 -1.47 8.13 8.15
N ALA A 14 -0.34 7.45 8.38
CA ALA A 14 0.00 6.93 9.72
C ALA A 14 0.10 8.07 10.76
N LEU A 15 0.70 9.20 10.39
CA LEU A 15 0.81 10.38 11.25
C LEU A 15 -0.57 10.99 11.58
N VAL A 16 -1.46 11.11 10.58
CA VAL A 16 -2.83 11.61 10.81
C VAL A 16 -3.63 10.70 11.72
N LEU A 17 -3.49 9.38 11.55
CA LEU A 17 -4.15 8.40 12.41
C LEU A 17 -3.59 8.36 13.83
N GLY A 18 -2.55 9.15 14.13
CA GLY A 18 -1.96 9.24 15.46
C GLY A 18 -1.19 7.98 15.86
N TYR A 19 -0.70 7.21 14.88
CA TYR A 19 0.11 6.03 15.17
C TYR A 19 1.45 6.44 15.79
N ASP A 20 1.94 5.59 16.69
CA ASP A 20 3.25 5.74 17.29
C ASP A 20 4.38 5.50 16.28
N VAL A 21 5.63 5.61 16.73
CA VAL A 21 6.79 5.43 15.85
C VAL A 21 6.80 4.05 15.18
N TYR A 22 6.38 3.00 15.89
CA TYR A 22 6.32 1.65 15.35
C TYR A 22 5.25 1.51 14.27
N GLY A 23 4.09 2.12 14.47
CA GLY A 23 3.00 2.15 13.49
C GLY A 23 3.37 2.94 12.24
N VAL A 24 4.05 4.09 12.38
CA VAL A 24 4.56 4.85 11.22
C VAL A 24 5.55 4.02 10.41
N ILE A 25 6.50 3.35 11.07
CA ILE A 25 7.46 2.46 10.40
C ILE A 25 6.73 1.31 9.71
N GLY A 26 5.82 0.63 10.42
CA GLY A 26 5.08 -0.52 9.91
C GLY A 26 4.24 -0.19 8.68
N VAL A 27 3.50 0.93 8.71
CA VAL A 27 2.71 1.41 7.56
C VAL A 27 3.61 1.81 6.39
N THR A 28 4.75 2.44 6.66
CA THR A 28 5.70 2.84 5.59
C THR A 28 6.35 1.63 4.92
N VAL A 29 6.71 0.60 5.69
CA VAL A 29 7.19 -0.68 5.15
C VAL A 29 6.08 -1.37 4.36
N GLY A 30 4.88 -1.42 4.92
CA GLY A 30 3.71 -1.99 4.26
C GLY A 30 3.36 -1.31 2.94
N SER A 31 3.52 0.01 2.83
CA SER A 31 3.15 0.77 1.62
C SER A 31 4.05 0.52 0.42
N ILE A 32 5.17 -0.17 0.61
CA ILE A 32 6.06 -0.60 -0.47
C ILE A 32 6.16 -2.12 -0.60
N LEU A 33 5.59 -2.86 0.36
CA LEU A 33 5.75 -4.31 0.44
C LEU A 33 5.23 -5.06 -0.79
N PRO A 34 4.05 -4.72 -1.39
CA PRO A 34 3.59 -5.39 -2.61
C PRO A 34 4.62 -5.35 -3.75
N ASP A 35 5.20 -4.18 -4.01
CA ASP A 35 6.25 -3.99 -5.04
C ASP A 35 7.52 -4.78 -4.73
N VAL A 36 7.93 -4.79 -3.45
CA VAL A 36 9.11 -5.54 -3.00
C VAL A 36 8.90 -7.05 -3.17
N ILE A 37 7.69 -7.55 -2.88
CA ILE A 37 7.32 -8.95 -3.13
C ILE A 37 7.40 -9.27 -4.62
N ASP A 38 6.87 -8.41 -5.49
CA ASP A 38 6.95 -8.60 -6.95
C ASP A 38 8.40 -8.64 -7.43
N MET A 39 9.23 -7.73 -6.94
CA MET A 39 10.65 -7.67 -7.26
C MET A 39 11.38 -8.95 -6.82
N PHE A 40 11.09 -9.43 -5.61
CA PHE A 40 11.65 -10.69 -5.09
C PHE A 40 11.21 -11.90 -5.91
N ILE A 41 9.91 -12.04 -6.21
CA ILE A 41 9.37 -13.15 -7.01
C ILE A 41 9.94 -13.12 -8.44
N SER A 42 10.17 -11.94 -9.00
CA SER A 42 10.74 -11.80 -10.35
C SER A 42 12.24 -12.11 -10.43
N GLY A 43 12.91 -12.28 -9.28
CA GLY A 43 14.38 -12.42 -9.23
C GLY A 43 15.12 -11.18 -9.75
N GLY A 44 14.47 -10.02 -9.78
CA GLY A 44 15.00 -8.79 -10.36
C GLY A 44 14.96 -8.70 -11.89
N GLY A 45 14.36 -9.68 -12.58
CA GLY A 45 14.27 -9.68 -14.04
C GLY A 45 13.04 -8.93 -14.57
N ASP A 46 13.24 -7.92 -15.41
CA ASP A 46 12.17 -7.08 -15.97
C ASP A 46 11.04 -7.87 -16.66
N PHE A 47 11.39 -8.96 -17.36
CA PHE A 47 10.42 -9.81 -18.05
C PHE A 47 9.48 -10.51 -17.06
N PHE A 48 10.03 -11.07 -15.98
CA PHE A 48 9.24 -11.73 -14.96
C PHE A 48 8.50 -10.71 -14.11
N PHE A 49 9.11 -9.56 -13.82
CA PHE A 49 8.48 -8.46 -13.11
C PHE A 49 7.18 -8.05 -13.81
N GLN A 50 7.20 -7.77 -15.11
CA GLN A 50 5.98 -7.43 -15.85
C GLN A 50 4.90 -8.52 -15.81
N LYS A 51 5.28 -9.79 -15.66
CA LYS A 51 4.34 -10.90 -15.56
C LYS A 51 3.72 -11.05 -14.18
N VAL A 52 4.43 -10.71 -13.10
CA VAL A 52 3.94 -10.89 -11.73
C VAL A 52 3.40 -9.60 -11.14
N HIS A 53 3.87 -8.46 -11.62
CA HIS A 53 3.59 -7.16 -11.04
C HIS A 53 2.09 -6.87 -11.03
N ARG A 54 1.59 -6.37 -9.89
CA ARG A 54 0.17 -6.03 -9.68
C ARG A 54 -0.78 -7.22 -9.84
N LYS A 55 -0.33 -8.40 -9.41
CA LYS A 55 -1.17 -9.61 -9.31
C LYS A 55 -1.33 -10.01 -7.86
N LEU A 56 -0.86 -11.19 -7.47
CA LEU A 56 -1.15 -11.78 -6.17
C LEU A 56 -0.76 -10.87 -5.00
N SER A 57 0.42 -10.27 -5.04
CA SER A 57 0.91 -9.32 -4.02
C SER A 57 0.07 -8.03 -3.90
N HIS A 58 -0.71 -7.69 -4.92
CA HIS A 58 -1.58 -6.52 -4.95
C HIS A 58 -3.05 -6.88 -4.74
N TRP A 59 -3.35 -8.12 -4.35
CA TRP A 59 -4.70 -8.53 -4.09
C TRP A 59 -5.10 -8.17 -2.66
N TRP A 60 -6.04 -7.22 -2.53
CA TRP A 60 -6.44 -6.62 -1.26
C TRP A 60 -6.94 -7.64 -0.21
N VAL A 61 -7.49 -8.76 -0.65
CA VAL A 61 -8.01 -9.82 0.24
C VAL A 61 -6.91 -10.39 1.13
N LEU A 62 -5.66 -10.50 0.64
CA LEU A 62 -4.54 -10.99 1.46
C LEU A 62 -4.37 -10.13 2.71
N TYR A 63 -4.36 -8.82 2.54
CA TYR A 63 -4.13 -7.87 3.62
C TYR A 63 -5.36 -7.68 4.51
N ALA A 64 -6.57 -7.78 3.95
CA ALA A 64 -7.80 -7.81 4.74
C ALA A 64 -7.84 -9.03 5.67
N VAL A 65 -7.45 -10.21 5.18
CA VAL A 65 -7.34 -11.44 5.99
C VAL A 65 -6.26 -11.28 7.07
N LEU A 66 -5.10 -10.71 6.74
CA LEU A 66 -4.05 -10.45 7.73
C LEU A 66 -4.50 -9.51 8.85
N ILE A 67 -5.25 -8.45 8.53
CA ILE A 67 -5.87 -7.57 9.53
C ILE A 67 -6.87 -8.34 10.40
N TYR A 68 -7.73 -9.16 9.78
CA TYR A 68 -8.69 -9.98 10.51
C TYR A 68 -7.99 -10.93 11.49
N VAL A 69 -6.95 -11.63 11.03
CA VAL A 69 -6.14 -12.54 11.86
C VAL A 69 -5.48 -11.79 13.01
N ALA A 70 -4.83 -10.67 12.73
CA ALA A 70 -4.17 -9.84 13.73
C ALA A 70 -5.12 -9.34 14.83
N TYR A 71 -6.39 -9.06 14.49
CA TYR A 71 -7.35 -8.48 15.43
C TYR A 71 -8.21 -9.53 16.15
N LYS A 72 -8.52 -10.67 15.52
CA LYS A 72 -9.53 -11.62 16.03
C LYS A 72 -9.00 -12.98 16.45
N VAL A 73 -7.93 -13.45 15.82
CA VAL A 73 -7.52 -14.86 15.98
C VAL A 73 -6.42 -15.00 17.05
N TYR A 74 -5.82 -13.88 17.50
CA TYR A 74 -4.78 -13.83 18.56
C TYR A 74 -3.71 -14.93 18.43
N LEU A 75 -3.36 -15.31 17.19
CA LEU A 75 -2.44 -16.43 16.90
C LEU A 75 -1.02 -16.16 17.38
N PHE A 76 -0.65 -14.88 17.46
CA PHE A 76 0.69 -14.44 17.82
C PHE A 76 0.65 -13.50 19.03
N SER A 77 1.84 -13.14 19.54
CA SER A 77 1.97 -12.12 20.58
C SER A 77 1.34 -10.78 20.14
N VAL A 78 0.93 -9.97 21.11
CA VAL A 78 0.31 -8.66 20.85
C VAL A 78 1.18 -7.79 19.94
N TYR A 79 2.50 -7.83 20.13
CA TYR A 79 3.45 -7.06 19.32
C TYR A 79 3.51 -7.54 17.87
N ILE A 80 3.49 -8.85 17.63
CA ILE A 80 3.49 -9.41 16.27
C ILE A 80 2.16 -9.06 15.57
N ASN A 81 1.03 -9.15 16.27
CA ASN A 81 -0.27 -8.78 15.71
C ASN A 81 -0.30 -7.29 15.33
N GLN A 82 0.26 -6.40 16.16
CA GLN A 82 0.39 -4.98 15.83
C GLN A 82 1.24 -4.74 14.58
N VAL A 83 2.37 -5.42 14.44
CA VAL A 83 3.23 -5.30 13.25
C VAL A 83 2.49 -5.77 11.99
N ILE A 84 1.82 -6.92 12.04
CA ILE A 84 1.02 -7.45 10.94
C ILE A 84 -0.08 -6.44 10.54
N PHE A 85 -0.75 -5.86 11.54
CA PHE A 85 -1.77 -4.85 11.32
C PHE A 85 -1.22 -3.62 10.58
N TYR A 86 -0.13 -3.01 11.07
CA TYR A 86 0.43 -1.81 10.45
C TYR A 86 0.94 -2.06 9.03
N ILE A 87 1.64 -3.18 8.80
CA ILE A 87 2.10 -3.56 7.47
C ILE A 87 0.91 -3.76 6.52
N SER A 88 -0.16 -4.40 7.00
CA SER A 88 -1.35 -4.65 6.17
C SER A 88 -2.09 -3.36 5.82
N ILE A 89 -2.19 -2.39 6.75
CA ILE A 89 -2.73 -1.06 6.46
C ILE A 89 -1.91 -0.35 5.39
N GLY A 90 -0.57 -0.39 5.50
CA GLY A 90 0.33 0.16 4.49
C GLY A 90 0.10 -0.46 3.12
N ALA A 91 0.00 -1.79 3.04
CA ALA A 91 -0.21 -2.50 1.79
C ALA A 91 -1.59 -2.24 1.18
N LEU A 92 -2.64 -2.08 1.98
CA LEU A 92 -3.95 -1.64 1.48
C LEU A 92 -3.90 -0.22 0.91
N LEU A 93 -3.20 0.72 1.57
CA LEU A 93 -2.99 2.07 1.02
C LEU A 93 -2.24 2.01 -0.32
N HIS A 94 -1.24 1.13 -0.43
CA HIS A 94 -0.54 0.88 -1.69
C HIS A 94 -1.51 0.45 -2.80
N ILE A 95 -2.34 -0.56 -2.55
CA ILE A 95 -3.30 -1.10 -3.53
C ILE A 95 -4.35 -0.05 -3.92
N ILE A 96 -4.85 0.73 -2.96
CA ILE A 96 -5.76 1.85 -3.23
C ILE A 96 -5.08 2.85 -4.16
N CYS A 97 -3.86 3.28 -3.86
CA CYS A 97 -3.08 4.18 -4.70
C CYS A 97 -2.89 3.63 -6.12
N ASP A 98 -2.58 2.35 -6.24
CA ASP A 98 -2.40 1.70 -7.53
C ASP A 98 -3.66 1.55 -8.35
N SER A 99 -4.81 1.38 -7.69
CA SER A 99 -6.12 1.37 -8.36
C SER A 99 -6.46 2.71 -9.02
N LEU A 100 -5.89 3.83 -8.56
CA LEU A 100 -6.04 5.15 -9.18
C LEU A 100 -5.30 5.27 -10.51
N THR A 101 -4.32 4.41 -10.77
CA THR A 101 -3.50 4.45 -11.99
C THR A 101 -4.17 3.74 -13.17
N LYS A 102 -3.71 4.02 -14.39
CA LYS A 102 -4.21 3.34 -15.61
C LYS A 102 -3.93 1.83 -15.65
N SER A 103 -2.95 1.33 -14.90
CA SER A 103 -2.62 -0.10 -14.91
C SER A 103 -3.59 -0.93 -14.06
N GLY A 104 -4.09 -0.36 -12.95
CA GLY A 104 -5.03 -1.04 -12.06
C GLY A 104 -4.40 -2.09 -11.14
N VAL A 105 -5.29 -2.81 -10.44
CA VAL A 105 -5.00 -3.86 -9.46
C VAL A 105 -6.04 -4.99 -9.57
N PRO A 106 -5.80 -6.16 -8.97
CA PRO A 106 -6.79 -7.22 -8.88
C PRO A 106 -7.89 -6.93 -7.87
N LEU A 107 -9.14 -7.18 -8.24
CA LEU A 107 -10.29 -7.10 -7.35
C LEU A 107 -10.74 -8.49 -6.88
N PHE A 108 -11.20 -9.34 -7.80
CA PHE A 108 -11.69 -10.68 -7.46
C PHE A 108 -10.74 -11.79 -7.87
N ASN A 109 -10.13 -11.68 -9.05
CA ASN A 109 -9.16 -12.67 -9.51
C ASN A 109 -7.73 -12.18 -9.22
N PRO A 110 -6.99 -12.78 -8.27
CA PRO A 110 -5.65 -12.31 -7.88
C PRO A 110 -4.62 -12.32 -9.01
N PHE A 111 -4.89 -12.98 -10.13
CA PHE A 111 -3.97 -13.10 -11.25
C PHE A 111 -4.29 -12.15 -12.42
N LYS A 112 -5.33 -11.32 -12.29
CA LYS A 112 -5.80 -10.39 -13.32
C LYS A 112 -5.96 -8.98 -12.77
N GLN A 113 -5.43 -8.00 -13.47
CA GLN A 113 -5.60 -6.56 -13.18
C GLN A 113 -6.96 -6.08 -13.74
N ASP A 114 -8.05 -6.50 -13.10
CA ASP A 114 -9.42 -6.29 -13.58
C ASP A 114 -10.07 -4.99 -13.05
N PHE A 115 -9.48 -4.34 -12.04
CA PHE A 115 -10.02 -3.12 -11.47
C PHE A 115 -9.08 -1.93 -11.58
N ARG A 116 -9.62 -0.80 -12.05
CA ARG A 116 -8.94 0.50 -12.12
C ARG A 116 -9.94 1.64 -12.16
N ILE A 117 -9.59 2.73 -11.50
CA ILE A 117 -10.24 4.03 -11.64
C ILE A 117 -9.59 4.79 -12.82
N GLY A 118 -8.27 4.65 -13.01
CA GLY A 118 -7.59 5.10 -14.23
C GLY A 118 -7.39 6.62 -14.37
N LEU A 119 -7.26 7.34 -13.27
CA LEU A 119 -7.14 8.80 -13.22
C LEU A 119 -5.86 9.33 -13.90
N PHE A 120 -4.73 8.65 -13.73
CA PHE A 120 -3.43 9.10 -14.24
C PHE A 120 -2.46 7.96 -14.56
N LYS A 121 -1.39 8.28 -15.31
CA LYS A 121 -0.28 7.35 -15.59
C LYS A 121 0.77 7.45 -14.48
N THR A 122 1.39 6.32 -14.14
CA THR A 122 2.52 6.30 -13.20
C THR A 122 3.65 7.20 -13.67
N GLY A 123 4.19 8.02 -12.77
CA GLY A 123 5.25 9.00 -13.04
C GLY A 123 4.81 10.25 -13.81
N SER A 124 3.50 10.44 -14.02
CA SER A 124 2.99 11.66 -14.66
C SER A 124 2.96 12.86 -13.70
N PRO A 125 2.98 14.11 -14.20
CA PRO A 125 2.82 15.30 -13.35
C PRO A 125 1.57 15.27 -12.45
N VAL A 126 0.49 14.64 -12.93
CA VAL A 126 -0.76 14.45 -12.17
C VAL A 126 -0.55 13.58 -10.94
N GLU A 127 0.33 12.57 -11.00
CA GLU A 127 0.68 11.76 -9.83
C GLU A 127 1.32 12.63 -8.75
N TYR A 128 2.31 13.43 -9.12
CA TYR A 128 3.01 14.30 -8.17
C TYR A 128 2.08 15.34 -7.57
N LEU A 129 1.22 15.96 -8.38
CA LEU A 129 0.21 16.90 -7.90
C LEU A 129 -0.73 16.24 -6.89
N LEU A 130 -1.26 15.04 -7.20
CA LEU A 130 -2.15 14.31 -6.30
C LEU A 130 -1.46 13.97 -4.98
N VAL A 131 -0.23 13.45 -5.04
CA VAL A 131 0.53 13.09 -3.84
C VAL A 131 0.76 14.32 -2.98
N THR A 132 1.20 15.44 -3.56
CA THR A 132 1.40 16.70 -2.83
C THR A 132 0.11 17.20 -2.19
N VAL A 133 -1.00 17.21 -2.92
CA VAL A 133 -2.30 17.66 -2.37
C VAL A 133 -2.76 16.75 -1.24
N VAL A 134 -2.78 15.43 -1.44
CA VAL A 134 -3.24 14.47 -0.43
C VAL A 134 -2.36 14.53 0.82
N THR A 135 -1.04 14.51 0.67
CA THR A 135 -0.12 14.57 1.83
C THR A 135 -0.23 15.89 2.58
N THR A 136 -0.38 17.02 1.88
CA THR A 136 -0.57 18.34 2.51
C THR A 136 -1.88 18.40 3.29
N LEU A 137 -2.98 17.92 2.70
CA LEU A 137 -4.29 17.87 3.36
C LEU A 137 -4.25 16.99 4.62
N LEU A 138 -3.60 15.82 4.52
CA LEU A 138 -3.38 14.94 5.67
C LEU A 138 -2.58 15.67 6.76
N MET A 139 -1.44 16.29 6.42
CA MET A 139 -0.66 17.05 7.41
C MET A 139 -1.46 18.20 8.04
N TYR A 140 -2.29 18.89 7.27
CA TYR A 140 -3.17 19.94 7.78
C TYR A 140 -4.21 19.39 8.77
N MET A 141 -4.82 18.23 8.47
CA MET A 141 -5.74 17.56 9.39
C MET A 141 -5.04 17.16 10.69
N ARG A 142 -3.80 16.64 10.62
CA ARG A 142 -3.00 16.31 11.80
C ARG A 142 -2.71 17.54 12.64
N TYR A 143 -2.36 18.67 12.03
CA TYR A 143 -2.07 19.91 12.74
C TYR A 143 -3.30 20.46 13.50
N LYS A 144 -4.51 20.20 13.00
CA LYS A 144 -5.77 20.66 13.61
C LYS A 144 -6.33 19.73 14.70
N SER A 145 -5.84 18.50 14.79
CA SER A 145 -6.31 17.48 15.75
C SER A 145 -5.50 17.55 17.03
#